data_AF-Q0RJI2-F1
#
_entry.id   AF-Q0RJI2-F1
#
_cell.length_a   1.000
_cell.length_b   1.000
_cell.length_c   1.000
_cell.angle_alpha   90.00
_cell.angle_beta   90.00
_cell.angle_gamma   90.00
#
_symmetry.space_group_name_H-M   'P 1'
#
loop_
_entity.id
_entity.type
_entity.pdbx_description
1 polymer ?
#
loop_
_entity_poly.entity_id
_entity_poly.type
_entity_poly.pdbx_seq_one_letter_code
_entity_poly.pdbx_strand_id
1 'polypeptide(L)'
;MRIAMSRVPRPPAQRQEPDEPEEPFRPPTPRPPVEPPELPASEGEPGAPPAATEAPQLPSPAGPSTPAAAPGSAAADMAAVHQVAADRVAADRVSRDRAAADTAAADGAAEQAPSPASAAAGGARCAYPGCTRPAAPAEGPGRPPAYCDDPAHNRLAAYRRRRELAHRPAGTNTPATGTTRPAPIPRPLAAGRARAEELAGQVQALAGELTSTLEAFGRQMALLGDITAAEAQVEAAEADAAERVAEAVARAVRAEQHARAATAARAEADAVAAEAVTALDDAEARLRAAETARADAVEEAAAAVRAATAAADAAHADADTAVAAADAQAQAAVDAAHRDATARIAEAHADAEARLAEATAARDQALADLATARRDGERDARQRTELRAERDALREDIRAERAEALRLRQAADADTQRLRAEATADLDRLRAETAAEITRIRAEAAADVERARAAAAAETERIRAEAEARLDTERRTAAERLAVLGEARAEARARAERAERQADDLAAELRALRTPGPRGT
;
A
#
# COMPACT_ATOMS: atom_id res chain seq x y z
N MET A 1 48.55 -7.93 61.01
CA MET A 1 47.34 -8.73 60.71
C MET A 1 46.63 -8.15 59.50
N ARG A 2 46.51 -8.92 58.41
CA ARG A 2 45.54 -8.70 57.31
C ARG A 2 45.09 -10.10 56.87
N ILE A 3 43.78 -10.30 56.70
CA ILE A 3 43.21 -11.62 56.41
C ILE A 3 43.14 -11.81 54.89
N ALA A 4 43.80 -12.85 54.38
CA ALA A 4 43.70 -13.25 52.98
C ALA A 4 42.55 -14.27 52.83
N MET A 5 41.45 -13.86 52.20
CA MET A 5 40.35 -14.77 51.87
C MET A 5 40.61 -15.44 50.52
N SER A 6 40.71 -16.77 50.54
CA SER A 6 40.89 -17.58 49.33
C SER A 6 39.64 -17.59 48.47
N ARG A 7 39.79 -17.44 47.14
CA ARG A 7 38.71 -17.61 46.16
C ARG A 7 38.86 -18.97 45.48
N VAL A 8 37.98 -19.91 45.83
CA VAL A 8 37.85 -21.19 45.13
C VAL A 8 37.04 -20.99 43.84
N PRO A 9 37.48 -21.50 42.67
CA PRO A 9 36.67 -21.46 41.45
C PRO A 9 35.45 -22.39 41.56
N ARG A 10 34.27 -21.92 41.12
CA ARG A 10 33.10 -22.78 40.90
C ARG A 10 33.24 -23.50 39.55
N PRO A 11 32.95 -24.81 39.44
CA PRO A 11 32.84 -25.47 38.14
C PRO A 11 31.61 -24.94 37.37
N PRO A 12 31.61 -24.99 36.03
CA PRO A 12 30.44 -24.63 35.24
C PRO A 12 29.30 -25.64 35.47
N ALA A 13 28.06 -25.15 35.52
CA ALA A 13 26.89 -26.01 35.55
C ALA A 13 26.74 -26.72 34.21
N GLN A 14 26.60 -28.05 34.23
CA GLN A 14 26.18 -28.82 33.06
C GLN A 14 24.76 -28.39 32.67
N ARG A 15 24.53 -28.11 31.39
CA ARG A 15 23.17 -28.05 30.86
C ARG A 15 22.65 -29.49 30.81
N GLN A 16 21.49 -29.73 31.41
CA GLN A 16 20.68 -30.88 31.05
C GLN A 16 19.97 -30.53 29.75
N GLU A 17 20.26 -31.29 28.71
CA GLU A 17 19.46 -31.29 27.47
C GLU A 17 18.21 -32.15 27.75
N PRO A 18 17.02 -31.77 27.24
CA PRO A 18 15.81 -32.55 27.43
C PRO A 18 15.82 -33.80 26.54
N ASP A 19 15.34 -34.93 27.06
CA ASP A 19 15.21 -36.17 26.28
C ASP A 19 14.25 -35.98 25.09
N GLU A 20 14.71 -36.30 23.87
CA GLU A 20 13.85 -36.37 22.68
C GLU A 20 13.06 -37.70 22.66
N PRO A 21 11.76 -37.70 22.34
CA PRO A 21 10.99 -38.93 22.21
C PRO A 21 11.28 -39.64 20.88
N GLU A 22 11.61 -40.94 20.93
CA GLU A 22 11.80 -41.79 19.74
C GLU A 22 10.47 -42.06 19.00
N GLU A 23 10.08 -41.16 18.09
CA GLU A 23 9.04 -41.49 17.09
C GLU A 23 9.66 -42.17 15.84
N PRO A 24 9.15 -43.34 15.41
CA PRO A 24 9.70 -44.05 14.26
C PRO A 24 9.41 -43.35 12.94
N PHE A 25 10.49 -42.95 12.25
CA PHE A 25 10.51 -42.20 11.00
C PHE A 25 9.56 -42.75 9.92
N ARG A 26 8.48 -41.99 9.61
CA ARG A 26 7.60 -42.26 8.47
C ARG A 26 8.06 -41.46 7.24
N PRO A 27 8.36 -42.10 6.10
CA PRO A 27 8.68 -41.38 4.87
C PRO A 27 7.44 -40.62 4.35
N PRO A 28 7.60 -39.40 3.79
CA PRO A 28 6.49 -38.62 3.29
C PRO A 28 5.90 -39.22 2.01
N THR A 29 4.56 -39.30 1.94
CA THR A 29 3.84 -39.67 0.71
C THR A 29 4.01 -38.58 -0.36
N PRO A 30 4.24 -38.93 -1.64
CA PRO A 30 4.38 -37.95 -2.70
C PRO A 30 3.09 -37.15 -2.90
N ARG A 31 3.20 -35.84 -3.10
CA ARG A 31 2.08 -34.99 -3.52
C ARG A 31 1.72 -35.30 -4.99
N PRO A 32 0.43 -35.25 -5.38
CA PRO A 32 0.07 -35.26 -6.80
C PRO A 32 0.65 -34.03 -7.52
N PRO A 33 0.93 -34.12 -8.83
CA PRO A 33 1.45 -32.99 -9.60
C PRO A 33 0.42 -31.86 -9.67
N VAL A 34 0.90 -30.62 -9.59
CA VAL A 34 0.10 -29.41 -9.84
C VAL A 34 0.24 -29.05 -11.30
N GLU A 35 -0.87 -28.91 -12.01
CA GLU A 35 -0.87 -28.43 -13.40
C GLU A 35 -0.48 -26.93 -13.44
N PRO A 36 0.46 -26.53 -14.31
CA PRO A 36 0.80 -25.12 -14.50
C PRO A 36 -0.30 -24.42 -15.33
N PRO A 37 -0.61 -23.14 -15.06
CA PRO A 37 -1.56 -22.38 -15.88
C PRO A 37 -0.99 -22.10 -17.27
N GLU A 38 -1.86 -22.14 -18.28
CA GLU A 38 -1.50 -21.84 -19.66
C GLU A 38 -1.08 -20.37 -19.82
N LEU A 39 0.01 -20.14 -20.56
CA LEU A 39 0.35 -18.83 -21.13
C LEU A 39 0.29 -18.94 -22.66
N PRO A 40 -0.29 -17.96 -23.36
CA PRO A 40 -0.47 -18.03 -24.81
C PRO A 40 0.87 -17.95 -25.54
N ALA A 41 1.00 -18.73 -26.62
CA ALA A 41 2.19 -18.75 -27.45
C ALA A 41 2.37 -17.47 -28.29
N SER A 42 3.62 -17.09 -28.51
CA SER A 42 4.04 -16.29 -29.66
C SER A 42 5.34 -16.87 -30.24
N GLU A 43 5.45 -16.84 -31.56
CA GLU A 43 6.46 -17.59 -32.33
C GLU A 43 7.78 -16.79 -32.47
N GLY A 44 8.92 -17.48 -32.54
CA GLY A 44 10.24 -16.82 -32.67
C GLY A 44 11.43 -17.78 -32.59
N GLU A 45 11.73 -18.46 -33.69
CA GLU A 45 12.88 -19.38 -33.82
C GLU A 45 14.24 -18.67 -34.09
N PRO A 46 15.40 -19.37 -34.06
CA PRO A 46 16.57 -18.84 -33.34
C PRO A 46 17.75 -18.36 -34.21
N GLY A 47 18.73 -17.68 -33.58
CA GLY A 47 20.03 -17.38 -34.17
C GLY A 47 21.10 -16.99 -33.14
N ALA A 48 22.24 -17.69 -33.17
CA ALA A 48 23.45 -17.47 -32.35
C ALA A 48 24.67 -18.14 -33.06
N PRO A 49 25.95 -17.96 -32.64
CA PRO A 49 26.47 -17.22 -31.49
C PRO A 49 27.56 -16.15 -31.88
N PRO A 50 28.81 -16.03 -31.35
CA PRO A 50 29.30 -14.72 -30.86
C PRO A 50 30.71 -14.27 -31.34
N ALA A 51 31.16 -13.05 -30.98
CA ALA A 51 32.54 -12.72 -30.53
C ALA A 51 32.79 -11.19 -30.32
N ALA A 52 33.86 -10.88 -29.56
CA ALA A 52 34.63 -9.60 -29.46
C ALA A 52 33.90 -8.31 -29.01
N THR A 53 34.21 -7.69 -27.86
CA THR A 53 35.35 -6.79 -27.52
C THR A 53 35.62 -5.62 -28.48
N GLU A 54 35.32 -4.40 -28.04
CA GLU A 54 36.30 -3.30 -27.99
C GLU A 54 35.90 -2.18 -26.98
N ALA A 55 36.71 -1.12 -26.88
CA ALA A 55 36.78 -0.17 -25.75
C ALA A 55 35.91 1.11 -25.91
N PRO A 56 35.60 1.86 -24.83
CA PRO A 56 34.68 3.00 -24.88
C PRO A 56 35.33 4.30 -25.37
N GLN A 57 34.53 5.19 -25.96
CA GLN A 57 34.89 6.59 -26.22
C GLN A 57 33.87 7.55 -25.62
N LEU A 58 34.37 8.62 -24.99
CA LEU A 58 33.60 9.80 -24.60
C LEU A 58 33.34 10.67 -25.84
N PRO A 59 32.29 11.50 -25.83
CA PRO A 59 32.57 12.92 -25.55
C PRO A 59 31.56 13.59 -24.60
N SER A 60 31.89 14.83 -24.23
CA SER A 60 31.19 15.70 -23.27
C SER A 60 31.67 17.14 -23.53
N PRO A 61 30.98 18.22 -23.07
CA PRO A 61 29.54 18.45 -22.98
C PRO A 61 29.10 19.76 -23.69
N ALA A 62 27.80 20.02 -23.76
CA ALA A 62 27.24 21.38 -23.92
C ALA A 62 25.91 21.52 -23.15
N GLY A 63 25.70 22.65 -22.49
CA GLY A 63 24.46 22.98 -21.76
C GLY A 63 23.42 23.71 -22.64
N PRO A 64 22.45 24.47 -22.08
CA PRO A 64 22.55 25.22 -20.81
C PRO A 64 21.46 24.92 -19.76
N SER A 65 21.67 25.49 -18.57
CA SER A 65 20.84 25.38 -17.37
C SER A 65 19.50 26.13 -17.44
N THR A 66 18.51 25.65 -16.70
CA THR A 66 17.36 26.42 -16.17
C THR A 66 17.22 26.21 -14.65
N PRO A 67 16.61 27.15 -13.89
CA PRO A 67 16.81 27.24 -12.44
C PRO A 67 15.82 26.39 -11.61
N ALA A 68 16.15 26.26 -10.32
CA ALA A 68 15.35 25.53 -9.33
C ALA A 68 13.98 26.17 -9.05
N ALA A 69 12.98 25.33 -8.82
CA ALA A 69 11.68 25.69 -8.24
C ALA A 69 11.62 25.24 -6.77
N ALA A 70 10.81 25.93 -5.96
CA ALA A 70 10.70 25.72 -4.52
C ALA A 70 9.88 24.46 -4.14
N PRO A 71 10.10 23.85 -2.96
CA PRO A 71 9.27 22.75 -2.46
C PRO A 71 7.87 23.25 -2.08
N GLY A 72 6.82 22.73 -2.71
CA GLY A 72 5.45 23.24 -2.49
C GLY A 72 4.33 22.54 -3.25
N SER A 73 4.30 21.20 -3.28
CA SER A 73 3.24 20.42 -3.97
C SER A 73 2.45 19.44 -3.09
N ALA A 74 2.93 19.05 -1.91
CA ALA A 74 2.29 18.02 -1.07
C ALA A 74 0.84 18.35 -0.60
N ALA A 75 0.43 19.62 -0.67
CA ALA A 75 -0.94 20.04 -0.36
C ALA A 75 -1.94 19.85 -1.52
N ALA A 76 -1.46 19.66 -2.76
CA ALA A 76 -2.32 19.54 -3.95
C ALA A 76 -2.97 18.15 -4.06
N ASP A 77 -2.21 17.08 -3.80
CA ASP A 77 -2.71 15.70 -3.95
C ASP A 77 -3.82 15.37 -2.94
N MET A 78 -3.74 15.88 -1.71
CA MET A 78 -4.79 15.72 -0.70
C MET A 78 -6.12 16.37 -1.13
N ALA A 79 -6.08 17.50 -1.84
CA ALA A 79 -7.28 18.14 -2.38
C ALA A 79 -7.91 17.29 -3.49
N ALA A 80 -7.09 16.72 -4.39
CA ALA A 80 -7.57 15.82 -5.43
C ALA A 80 -8.23 14.55 -4.88
N VAL A 81 -7.67 13.95 -3.82
CA VAL A 81 -8.27 12.78 -3.14
C VAL A 81 -9.63 13.13 -2.51
N HIS A 82 -9.75 14.28 -1.84
CA HIS A 82 -11.03 14.74 -1.31
C HIS A 82 -12.08 15.03 -2.40
N GLN A 83 -11.65 15.58 -3.55
CA GLN A 83 -12.53 15.82 -4.70
C GLN A 83 -13.15 14.51 -5.21
N VAL A 84 -12.31 13.49 -5.45
CA VAL A 84 -12.73 12.17 -5.95
C VAL A 84 -13.60 11.41 -4.92
N ALA A 85 -13.38 11.63 -3.62
CA ALA A 85 -14.26 11.09 -2.58
C ALA A 85 -15.65 11.77 -2.59
N ALA A 86 -15.70 13.10 -2.72
CA ALA A 86 -16.95 13.85 -2.78
C ALA A 86 -17.80 13.47 -4.01
N ASP A 87 -17.18 13.36 -5.19
CA ASP A 87 -17.87 12.96 -6.42
C ASP A 87 -18.45 11.53 -6.33
N ARG A 88 -17.76 10.62 -5.63
CA ARG A 88 -18.29 9.27 -5.35
C ARG A 88 -19.52 9.28 -4.44
N VAL A 89 -19.51 10.10 -3.38
CA VAL A 89 -20.66 10.23 -2.46
C VAL A 89 -21.84 10.92 -3.15
N ALA A 90 -21.59 11.87 -4.07
CA ALA A 90 -22.62 12.48 -4.89
C ALA A 90 -23.26 11.47 -5.87
N ALA A 91 -22.45 10.67 -6.56
CA ALA A 91 -22.93 9.61 -7.46
C ALA A 91 -23.78 8.57 -6.73
N ASP A 92 -23.37 8.13 -5.53
CA ASP A 92 -24.12 7.14 -4.75
C ASP A 92 -25.47 7.68 -4.24
N ARG A 93 -25.55 8.97 -3.86
CA ARG A 93 -26.85 9.62 -3.57
C ARG A 93 -27.78 9.61 -4.78
N VAL A 94 -27.29 10.03 -5.96
CA VAL A 94 -28.09 10.04 -7.20
C VAL A 94 -28.56 8.63 -7.58
N SER A 95 -27.79 7.59 -7.25
CA SER A 95 -28.23 6.19 -7.43
C SER A 95 -29.35 5.78 -6.47
N ARG A 96 -29.29 6.17 -5.19
CA ARG A 96 -30.34 5.88 -4.19
C ARG A 96 -31.64 6.64 -4.45
N ASP A 97 -31.56 7.93 -4.78
CA ASP A 97 -32.72 8.76 -5.08
C ASP A 97 -33.48 8.24 -6.32
N ARG A 98 -32.76 7.68 -7.29
CA ARG A 98 -33.35 7.03 -8.47
C ARG A 98 -34.04 5.70 -8.14
N ALA A 99 -33.41 4.87 -7.30
CA ALA A 99 -34.02 3.62 -6.82
C ALA A 99 -35.31 3.88 -6.02
N ALA A 100 -35.35 4.94 -5.20
CA ALA A 100 -36.55 5.35 -4.47
C ALA A 100 -37.68 5.82 -5.40
N ALA A 101 -37.36 6.52 -6.50
CA ALA A 101 -38.33 6.96 -7.49
C ALA A 101 -38.98 5.78 -8.23
N ASP A 102 -38.20 4.77 -8.64
CA ASP A 102 -38.72 3.60 -9.36
C ASP A 102 -39.65 2.73 -8.47
N THR A 103 -39.46 2.71 -7.15
CA THR A 103 -40.40 2.04 -6.22
C THR A 103 -41.72 2.79 -6.00
N ALA A 104 -41.78 4.10 -6.29
CA ALA A 104 -42.99 4.91 -6.09
C ALA A 104 -44.01 4.82 -7.24
N ALA A 105 -43.69 4.11 -8.33
CA ALA A 105 -44.49 4.03 -9.55
C ALA A 105 -45.34 2.76 -9.69
N ALA A 106 -45.31 1.85 -8.70
CA ALA A 106 -45.95 0.53 -8.79
C ALA A 106 -47.40 0.46 -8.26
N ASP A 107 -47.75 1.26 -7.24
CA ASP A 107 -49.06 1.23 -6.59
C ASP A 107 -49.99 2.35 -7.10
N GLY A 108 -50.73 2.10 -8.20
CA GLY A 108 -51.61 3.13 -8.77
C GLY A 108 -52.45 2.75 -10.00
N ALA A 109 -52.92 1.50 -10.14
CA ALA A 109 -53.53 1.02 -11.39
C ALA A 109 -54.81 0.15 -11.26
N ALA A 110 -55.70 0.45 -10.30
CA ALA A 110 -57.10 -0.01 -10.25
C ALA A 110 -57.93 0.98 -9.41
N GLU A 111 -59.23 1.21 -9.58
CA GLU A 111 -60.24 0.56 -10.42
C GLU A 111 -61.31 1.61 -10.83
N GLN A 112 -61.73 1.67 -12.11
CA GLN A 112 -62.87 2.49 -12.54
C GLN A 112 -63.77 1.72 -13.52
N ALA A 113 -65.04 1.57 -13.18
CA ALA A 113 -66.00 0.78 -13.93
C ALA A 113 -66.57 1.51 -15.16
N PRO A 114 -66.71 0.84 -16.32
CA PRO A 114 -67.37 1.43 -17.49
C PRO A 114 -68.90 1.34 -17.38
N SER A 115 -69.58 2.48 -17.53
CA SER A 115 -71.04 2.53 -17.69
C SER A 115 -71.43 2.35 -19.17
N PRO A 116 -72.42 1.49 -19.51
CA PRO A 116 -72.71 1.13 -20.89
C PRO A 116 -73.57 2.18 -21.62
N ALA A 117 -73.15 2.54 -22.84
CA ALA A 117 -73.89 3.47 -23.70
C ALA A 117 -74.71 2.76 -24.80
N SER A 118 -76.00 3.06 -24.84
CA SER A 118 -76.91 3.09 -26.01
C SER A 118 -76.88 1.92 -27.02
N ALA A 119 -77.94 1.09 -27.02
CA ALA A 119 -78.31 0.23 -28.15
C ALA A 119 -79.83 0.24 -28.39
N ALA A 120 -80.24 0.84 -29.53
CA ALA A 120 -81.52 0.72 -30.26
C ALA A 120 -82.82 0.45 -29.48
N ALA A 121 -83.67 1.48 -29.33
CA ALA A 121 -85.02 1.33 -28.79
C ALA A 121 -86.06 0.85 -29.83
N GLY A 122 -86.74 -0.26 -29.54
CA GLY A 122 -87.95 -0.72 -30.24
C GLY A 122 -89.22 -0.37 -29.45
N GLY A 123 -89.64 0.90 -29.46
CA GLY A 123 -90.67 1.43 -28.56
C GLY A 123 -92.06 0.78 -28.72
N ALA A 124 -92.58 0.17 -27.64
CA ALA A 124 -93.94 -0.30 -27.57
C ALA A 124 -94.96 0.87 -27.59
N ARG A 125 -96.12 0.65 -28.22
CA ARG A 125 -97.22 1.64 -28.24
C ARG A 125 -98.06 1.57 -26.96
N CYS A 126 -98.65 2.70 -26.57
CA CYS A 126 -99.52 2.82 -25.40
C CYS A 126 -100.70 1.83 -25.46
N ALA A 127 -100.92 1.05 -24.39
CA ALA A 127 -101.97 0.00 -24.31
C ALA A 127 -103.40 0.54 -24.02
N TYR A 128 -103.67 1.80 -24.36
CA TYR A 128 -104.98 2.43 -24.23
C TYR A 128 -105.76 2.33 -25.56
N PRO A 129 -107.06 1.95 -25.56
CA PRO A 129 -107.84 1.76 -26.79
C PRO A 129 -107.88 3.02 -27.68
N GLY A 130 -107.31 2.91 -28.88
CA GLY A 130 -107.27 4.00 -29.87
C GLY A 130 -106.10 4.98 -29.75
N CYS A 131 -105.17 4.79 -28.80
CA CYS A 131 -103.96 5.62 -28.72
C CYS A 131 -102.83 5.06 -29.60
N THR A 132 -102.14 5.94 -30.35
CA THR A 132 -101.00 5.60 -31.22
C THR A 132 -99.65 6.10 -30.70
N ARG A 133 -99.64 6.86 -29.58
CA ARG A 133 -98.41 7.38 -28.96
C ARG A 133 -97.51 6.22 -28.46
N PRO A 134 -96.17 6.40 -28.43
CA PRO A 134 -95.27 5.47 -27.74
C PRO A 134 -95.61 5.42 -26.24
N ALA A 135 -95.28 4.33 -25.58
CA ALA A 135 -95.29 4.27 -24.12
C ALA A 135 -94.20 5.17 -23.50
N ALA A 136 -94.39 5.55 -22.24
CA ALA A 136 -93.49 6.41 -21.49
C ALA A 136 -92.08 5.78 -21.36
N PRO A 137 -91.00 6.58 -21.28
CA PRO A 137 -89.67 6.07 -20.99
C PRO A 137 -89.63 5.43 -19.59
N ALA A 138 -88.77 4.42 -19.41
CA ALA A 138 -88.57 3.77 -18.11
C ALA A 138 -87.43 4.47 -17.35
N GLU A 139 -87.74 5.12 -16.23
CA GLU A 139 -86.77 5.86 -15.41
C GLU A 139 -85.91 4.97 -14.48
N GLY A 140 -85.71 3.69 -14.82
CA GLY A 140 -84.90 2.78 -14.03
C GLY A 140 -84.88 1.33 -14.54
N PRO A 141 -84.08 0.45 -13.89
CA PRO A 141 -83.95 -0.96 -14.25
C PRO A 141 -85.20 -1.77 -13.86
N GLY A 142 -86.26 -1.63 -14.65
CA GLY A 142 -87.55 -2.28 -14.42
C GLY A 142 -88.32 -2.54 -15.71
N ARG A 143 -89.44 -3.25 -15.60
CA ARG A 143 -90.31 -3.54 -16.76
C ARG A 143 -90.93 -2.23 -17.27
N PRO A 144 -90.76 -1.86 -18.56
CA PRO A 144 -91.20 -0.56 -19.05
C PRO A 144 -92.73 -0.37 -18.92
N PRO A 145 -93.19 0.86 -18.66
CA PRO A 145 -94.61 1.15 -18.42
C PRO A 145 -95.47 0.86 -19.66
N ALA A 146 -96.70 0.43 -19.44
CA ALA A 146 -97.61 0.01 -20.52
C ALA A 146 -98.39 1.16 -21.20
N TYR A 147 -98.16 2.40 -20.79
CA TYR A 147 -98.93 3.58 -21.20
C TYR A 147 -97.99 4.77 -21.47
N CYS A 148 -98.48 5.78 -22.19
CA CYS A 148 -97.79 7.06 -22.40
C CYS A 148 -97.98 8.03 -21.23
N ASP A 149 -97.25 9.13 -21.24
CA ASP A 149 -97.23 10.22 -20.24
C ASP A 149 -98.52 11.08 -20.17
N ASP A 150 -99.65 10.51 -20.58
CA ASP A 150 -100.96 11.14 -20.55
C ASP A 150 -101.71 10.61 -19.32
N PRO A 151 -102.05 11.44 -18.31
CA PRO A 151 -102.65 10.97 -17.06
C PRO A 151 -104.03 10.31 -17.26
N ALA A 152 -104.72 10.58 -18.38
CA ALA A 152 -105.95 9.90 -18.74
C ALA A 152 -105.72 8.45 -19.22
N HIS A 153 -104.51 8.09 -19.63
CA HIS A 153 -104.15 6.76 -20.13
C HIS A 153 -103.55 5.87 -19.02
N ASN A 154 -104.34 5.57 -17.99
CA ASN A 154 -103.96 4.63 -16.93
C ASN A 154 -104.78 3.32 -16.97
N ARG A 155 -104.37 2.32 -16.19
CA ARG A 155 -104.98 0.97 -16.17
C ARG A 155 -106.47 0.97 -15.85
N LEU A 156 -106.92 1.86 -14.95
CA LEU A 156 -108.32 2.00 -14.55
C LEU A 156 -109.15 2.70 -15.65
N ALA A 157 -108.62 3.75 -16.26
CA ALA A 157 -109.24 4.43 -17.40
C ALA A 157 -109.36 3.52 -18.62
N ALA A 158 -108.32 2.75 -18.94
CA ALA A 158 -108.34 1.77 -20.03
C ALA A 158 -109.36 0.63 -19.79
N TYR A 159 -109.58 0.22 -18.53
CA TYR A 159 -110.64 -0.72 -18.17
C TYR A 159 -112.04 -0.10 -18.33
N ARG A 160 -112.27 1.11 -17.80
CA ARG A 160 -113.53 1.86 -17.98
C ARG A 160 -113.87 2.06 -19.46
N ARG A 161 -112.89 2.48 -20.27
CA ARG A 161 -113.07 2.70 -21.72
C ARG A 161 -113.37 1.42 -22.49
N ARG A 162 -112.75 0.28 -22.13
CA ARG A 162 -113.13 -1.03 -22.70
C ARG A 162 -114.56 -1.44 -22.32
N ARG A 163 -115.00 -1.14 -21.08
CA ARG A 163 -116.36 -1.41 -20.63
C ARG A 163 -117.42 -0.51 -21.29
N GLU A 164 -117.09 0.76 -21.58
CA GLU A 164 -117.95 1.63 -22.43
C GLU A 164 -118.09 1.05 -23.84
N LEU A 165 -116.98 0.68 -24.48
CA LEU A 165 -116.99 0.14 -25.85
C LEU A 165 -117.71 -1.22 -25.95
N ALA A 166 -117.74 -2.00 -24.86
CA ALA A 166 -118.50 -3.24 -24.74
C ALA A 166 -119.99 -3.05 -24.39
N HIS A 167 -120.45 -1.83 -24.11
CA HIS A 167 -121.84 -1.51 -23.73
C HIS A 167 -122.50 -0.49 -24.67
N ARG A 168 -122.16 -0.50 -25.97
CA ARG A 168 -122.86 0.27 -27.01
C ARG A 168 -123.96 -0.60 -27.65
N PRO A 169 -125.26 -0.38 -27.36
CA PRO A 169 -126.33 -1.31 -27.75
C PRO A 169 -126.91 -1.00 -29.14
N ALA A 170 -127.67 -1.97 -29.67
CA ALA A 170 -128.50 -1.81 -30.86
C ALA A 170 -129.92 -2.38 -30.62
N GLY A 171 -130.97 -1.63 -30.98
CA GLY A 171 -132.29 -2.18 -31.30
C GLY A 171 -133.33 -2.40 -30.17
N THR A 172 -134.19 -1.39 -29.96
CA THR A 172 -135.68 -1.51 -29.97
C THR A 172 -136.42 -2.59 -29.15
N ASN A 173 -137.07 -2.21 -28.02
CA ASN A 173 -138.56 -2.03 -27.88
C ASN A 173 -139.06 -1.88 -26.40
N THR A 174 -140.33 -1.50 -26.20
CA THR A 174 -140.97 -0.92 -24.96
C THR A 174 -142.47 -1.30 -24.85
N PRO A 175 -143.31 -0.91 -23.83
CA PRO A 175 -143.10 -0.32 -22.48
C PRO A 175 -143.63 -1.26 -21.32
N ALA A 176 -144.38 -0.99 -20.22
CA ALA A 176 -145.14 0.16 -19.65
C ALA A 176 -145.49 0.09 -18.12
N THR A 177 -146.48 0.92 -17.70
CA THR A 177 -147.11 1.28 -16.38
C THR A 177 -148.19 0.31 -15.80
N GLY A 178 -148.80 0.45 -14.60
CA GLY A 178 -148.64 1.35 -13.43
C GLY A 178 -149.92 1.66 -12.56
N THR A 179 -149.76 1.85 -11.23
CA THR A 179 -150.54 2.71 -10.26
C THR A 179 -152.00 2.47 -9.74
N THR A 180 -152.20 2.70 -8.41
CA THR A 180 -153.34 3.38 -7.67
C THR A 180 -154.60 2.64 -7.08
N ARG A 181 -155.56 3.40 -6.47
CA ARG A 181 -156.52 3.15 -5.33
C ARG A 181 -157.71 4.20 -5.45
N PRO A 182 -158.89 4.27 -4.72
CA PRO A 182 -159.36 3.62 -3.46
C PRO A 182 -160.90 3.25 -3.38
N ALA A 183 -161.63 3.64 -2.31
CA ALA A 183 -163.07 3.42 -1.95
C ALA A 183 -163.74 4.76 -1.46
N PRO A 184 -164.92 4.90 -0.74
CA PRO A 184 -166.05 3.99 -0.36
C PRO A 184 -167.55 4.58 -0.30
N ILE A 185 -168.63 3.73 -0.28
CA ILE A 185 -169.94 3.87 0.50
C ILE A 185 -170.94 5.07 0.14
N PRO A 186 -172.24 5.32 0.60
CA PRO A 186 -173.44 4.57 1.14
C PRO A 186 -174.91 4.88 0.56
N ARG A 187 -175.88 3.91 0.61
CA ARG A 187 -177.38 4.02 0.88
C ARG A 187 -178.27 5.03 0.04
N PRO A 188 -179.59 5.36 0.31
CA PRO A 188 -180.73 4.74 1.08
C PRO A 188 -182.18 4.70 0.41
N LEU A 189 -183.11 3.91 1.02
CA LEU A 189 -184.58 4.09 1.28
C LEU A 189 -185.65 4.64 0.26
N ALA A 190 -186.75 3.87 0.09
CA ALA A 190 -188.18 4.27 0.18
C ALA A 190 -189.10 3.00 0.14
N ALA A 191 -189.79 2.54 1.19
CA ALA A 191 -191.01 3.05 1.84
C ALA A 191 -192.33 2.85 1.04
N GLY A 192 -193.36 2.21 1.64
CA GLY A 192 -194.76 2.43 1.20
C GLY A 192 -195.79 1.30 1.39
N ARG A 193 -195.58 0.11 0.81
CA ARG A 193 -196.69 -0.86 0.59
C ARG A 193 -196.44 -2.33 0.95
N ALA A 194 -195.20 -2.75 1.19
CA ALA A 194 -194.82 -4.17 1.32
C ALA A 194 -195.30 -4.90 2.59
N ARG A 195 -195.80 -4.18 3.61
CA ARG A 195 -195.92 -4.67 5.00
C ARG A 195 -196.98 -5.76 5.28
N ALA A 196 -197.63 -6.27 4.23
CA ALA A 196 -198.51 -7.45 4.29
C ALA A 196 -197.89 -8.68 3.59
N GLU A 197 -197.14 -8.47 2.51
CA GLU A 197 -196.36 -9.51 1.82
C GLU A 197 -195.07 -9.84 2.59
N GLU A 198 -194.51 -8.84 3.29
CA GLU A 198 -193.36 -8.95 4.20
C GLU A 198 -193.54 -10.08 5.24
N LEU A 199 -194.76 -10.31 5.73
CA LEU A 199 -195.04 -11.36 6.73
C LEU A 199 -195.07 -12.77 6.13
N ALA A 200 -195.41 -12.92 4.85
CA ALA A 200 -195.32 -14.20 4.13
C ALA A 200 -193.87 -14.44 3.64
N GLY A 201 -193.22 -13.39 3.16
CA GLY A 201 -191.82 -13.39 2.74
C GLY A 201 -190.87 -13.74 3.89
N GLN A 202 -191.11 -13.28 5.12
CA GLN A 202 -190.29 -13.62 6.28
C GLN A 202 -190.28 -15.13 6.61
N VAL A 203 -191.39 -15.85 6.39
CA VAL A 203 -191.43 -17.31 6.62
C VAL A 203 -190.63 -18.07 5.55
N GLN A 204 -190.71 -17.64 4.29
CA GLN A 204 -189.88 -18.23 3.22
C GLN A 204 -188.41 -17.83 3.31
N ALA A 205 -188.11 -16.61 3.76
CA ALA A 205 -186.75 -16.14 4.04
C ALA A 205 -186.11 -16.96 5.16
N LEU A 206 -186.80 -17.18 6.28
CA LEU A 206 -186.31 -18.05 7.36
C LEU A 206 -186.10 -19.50 6.92
N ALA A 207 -186.95 -20.04 6.04
CA ALA A 207 -186.74 -21.37 5.47
C ALA A 207 -185.52 -21.44 4.53
N GLY A 208 -185.32 -20.41 3.70
CA GLY A 208 -184.15 -20.27 2.84
C GLY A 208 -182.84 -20.03 3.61
N GLU A 209 -182.91 -19.25 4.69
CA GLU A 209 -181.80 -18.96 5.60
C GLU A 209 -181.42 -20.18 6.44
N LEU A 210 -182.39 -20.98 6.90
CA LEU A 210 -182.12 -22.26 7.53
C LEU A 210 -181.47 -23.24 6.54
N THR A 211 -181.94 -23.27 5.28
CA THR A 211 -181.36 -24.12 4.23
C THR A 211 -179.93 -23.69 3.87
N SER A 212 -179.68 -22.39 3.69
CA SER A 212 -178.34 -21.88 3.38
C SER A 212 -177.38 -22.00 4.57
N THR A 213 -177.88 -21.91 5.80
CA THR A 213 -177.13 -22.21 7.03
C THR A 213 -176.79 -23.69 7.13
N LEU A 214 -177.72 -24.59 6.80
CA LEU A 214 -177.46 -26.04 6.78
C LEU A 214 -176.51 -26.43 5.64
N GLU A 215 -176.55 -25.79 4.48
CA GLU A 215 -175.52 -25.97 3.45
C GLU A 215 -174.17 -25.36 3.85
N ALA A 216 -174.14 -24.21 4.51
CA ALA A 216 -172.91 -23.59 5.00
C ALA A 216 -172.27 -24.48 6.07
N PHE A 217 -173.07 -25.00 6.99
CA PHE A 217 -172.66 -26.00 7.97
C PHE A 217 -172.22 -27.30 7.28
N GLY A 218 -172.92 -27.76 6.23
CA GLY A 218 -172.50 -28.89 5.39
C GLY A 218 -171.14 -28.67 4.71
N ARG A 219 -170.89 -27.46 4.18
CA ARG A 219 -169.59 -27.07 3.62
C ARG A 219 -168.49 -26.95 4.69
N GLN A 220 -168.82 -26.46 5.89
CA GLN A 220 -167.88 -26.41 7.02
C GLN A 220 -167.58 -27.82 7.57
N MET A 221 -168.57 -28.70 7.64
CA MET A 221 -168.39 -30.11 8.02
C MET A 221 -167.66 -30.90 6.94
N ALA A 222 -167.79 -30.54 5.65
CA ALA A 222 -166.95 -31.07 4.58
C ALA A 222 -165.50 -30.58 4.71
N LEU A 223 -165.27 -29.29 5.01
CA LEU A 223 -163.93 -28.75 5.29
C LEU A 223 -163.29 -29.30 6.58
N LEU A 224 -164.10 -29.74 7.55
CA LEU A 224 -163.65 -30.46 8.75
C LEU A 224 -163.52 -31.98 8.52
N GLY A 225 -164.07 -32.49 7.41
CA GLY A 225 -164.06 -33.91 7.03
C GLY A 225 -163.07 -34.27 5.93
N ASP A 226 -162.61 -33.29 5.13
CA ASP A 226 -161.53 -33.43 4.16
C ASP A 226 -160.17 -33.41 4.87
N ILE A 227 -159.96 -34.46 5.67
CA ILE A 227 -158.71 -34.74 6.38
C ILE A 227 -157.56 -34.80 5.37
N THR A 228 -157.79 -35.33 4.18
CA THR A 228 -156.81 -35.40 3.08
C THR A 228 -156.30 -34.03 2.59
N ALA A 229 -157.17 -33.03 2.47
CA ALA A 229 -156.75 -31.67 2.11
C ALA A 229 -156.02 -30.96 3.26
N ALA A 230 -156.36 -31.28 4.52
CA ALA A 230 -155.64 -30.78 5.69
C ALA A 230 -154.25 -31.44 5.82
N GLU A 231 -154.16 -32.76 5.65
CA GLU A 231 -152.91 -33.53 5.61
C GLU A 231 -151.98 -33.02 4.51
N ALA A 232 -152.47 -32.83 3.28
CA ALA A 232 -151.67 -32.27 2.19
C ALA A 232 -151.19 -30.83 2.44
N GLN A 233 -151.96 -30.01 3.16
CA GLN A 233 -151.53 -28.66 3.57
C GLN A 233 -150.51 -28.69 4.71
N VAL A 234 -150.63 -29.64 5.64
CA VAL A 234 -149.63 -29.88 6.70
C VAL A 234 -148.34 -30.42 6.10
N GLU A 235 -148.39 -31.44 5.24
CA GLU A 235 -147.23 -32.01 4.54
C GLU A 235 -146.54 -30.95 3.66
N ALA A 236 -147.31 -30.11 2.94
CA ALA A 236 -146.74 -28.98 2.21
C ALA A 236 -146.10 -27.94 3.14
N ALA A 237 -146.74 -27.57 4.26
CA ALA A 237 -146.17 -26.63 5.22
C ALA A 237 -144.95 -27.20 5.97
N GLU A 238 -144.91 -28.51 6.21
CA GLU A 238 -143.78 -29.24 6.79
C GLU A 238 -142.62 -29.36 5.78
N ALA A 239 -142.89 -29.56 4.49
CA ALA A 239 -141.89 -29.50 3.44
C ALA A 239 -141.31 -28.08 3.30
N ASP A 240 -142.17 -27.06 3.27
CA ASP A 240 -141.79 -25.65 3.20
C ASP A 240 -141.03 -25.20 4.47
N ALA A 241 -141.33 -25.79 5.63
CA ALA A 241 -140.58 -25.62 6.87
C ALA A 241 -139.24 -26.38 6.85
N ALA A 242 -139.22 -27.61 6.34
CA ALA A 242 -138.02 -28.44 6.21
C ALA A 242 -137.03 -27.83 5.21
N GLU A 243 -137.48 -27.24 4.10
CA GLU A 243 -136.62 -26.49 3.19
C GLU A 243 -136.05 -25.24 3.87
N ARG A 244 -136.88 -24.43 4.56
CA ARG A 244 -136.39 -23.26 5.31
C ARG A 244 -135.43 -23.63 6.44
N VAL A 245 -135.64 -24.76 7.11
CA VAL A 245 -134.71 -25.32 8.11
C VAL A 245 -133.43 -25.80 7.43
N ALA A 246 -133.50 -26.53 6.32
CA ALA A 246 -132.34 -27.01 5.57
C ALA A 246 -131.51 -25.84 5.00
N GLU A 247 -132.14 -24.78 4.51
CA GLU A 247 -131.49 -23.59 3.98
C GLU A 247 -130.88 -22.73 5.09
N ALA A 248 -131.56 -22.61 6.25
CA ALA A 248 -131.00 -21.99 7.45
C ALA A 248 -129.81 -22.79 8.02
N VAL A 249 -129.91 -24.12 8.10
CA VAL A 249 -128.82 -25.02 8.51
C VAL A 249 -127.67 -24.95 7.51
N ALA A 250 -127.92 -24.93 6.21
CA ALA A 250 -126.88 -24.79 5.19
C ALA A 250 -126.21 -23.41 5.23
N ARG A 251 -126.94 -22.33 5.56
CA ARG A 251 -126.37 -21.01 5.84
C ARG A 251 -125.54 -21.02 7.11
N ALA A 252 -126.00 -21.65 8.19
CA ALA A 252 -125.26 -21.79 9.44
C ALA A 252 -123.97 -22.61 9.27
N VAL A 253 -124.03 -23.74 8.56
CA VAL A 253 -122.86 -24.59 8.24
C VAL A 253 -121.86 -23.83 7.38
N ARG A 254 -122.29 -23.05 6.38
CA ARG A 254 -121.37 -22.18 5.60
C ARG A 254 -120.77 -21.06 6.46
N ALA A 255 -121.55 -20.43 7.34
CA ALA A 255 -121.04 -19.41 8.26
C ALA A 255 -120.01 -19.98 9.24
N GLU A 256 -120.27 -21.17 9.79
CA GLU A 256 -119.36 -21.92 10.67
C GLU A 256 -118.09 -22.36 9.93
N GLN A 257 -118.20 -22.84 8.68
CA GLN A 257 -117.06 -23.16 7.83
C GLN A 257 -116.20 -21.92 7.52
N HIS A 258 -116.84 -20.78 7.19
CA HIS A 258 -116.12 -19.52 7.00
C HIS A 258 -115.48 -18.99 8.28
N ALA A 259 -116.14 -19.12 9.43
CA ALA A 259 -115.58 -18.75 10.73
C ALA A 259 -114.34 -19.61 11.07
N ARG A 260 -114.44 -20.93 10.92
CA ARG A 260 -113.30 -21.85 11.10
C ARG A 260 -112.16 -21.57 10.13
N ALA A 261 -112.45 -21.29 8.86
CA ALA A 261 -111.45 -20.92 7.87
C ALA A 261 -110.77 -19.58 8.20
N ALA A 262 -111.53 -18.58 8.68
CA ALA A 262 -110.97 -17.31 9.13
C ALA A 262 -110.12 -17.45 10.40
N THR A 263 -110.53 -18.30 11.36
CA THR A 263 -109.73 -18.63 12.55
C THR A 263 -108.45 -19.38 12.16
N ALA A 264 -108.51 -20.33 11.23
CA ALA A 264 -107.34 -21.05 10.74
C ALA A 264 -106.36 -20.13 10.00
N ALA A 265 -106.84 -19.34 9.04
CA ALA A 265 -106.00 -18.37 8.32
C ALA A 265 -105.42 -17.29 9.25
N ARG A 266 -106.13 -16.92 10.32
CA ARG A 266 -105.60 -16.05 11.37
C ARG A 266 -104.51 -16.76 12.18
N ALA A 267 -104.71 -18.00 12.61
CA ALA A 267 -103.69 -18.76 13.35
C ALA A 267 -102.42 -19.00 12.50
N GLU A 268 -102.57 -19.21 11.20
CA GLU A 268 -101.47 -19.28 10.23
C GLU A 268 -100.73 -17.93 10.10
N ALA A 269 -101.47 -16.82 9.97
CA ALA A 269 -100.87 -15.48 9.93
C ALA A 269 -100.19 -15.08 11.25
N ASP A 270 -100.79 -15.41 12.40
CA ASP A 270 -100.25 -15.17 13.74
C ASP A 270 -98.98 -16.04 13.97
N ALA A 271 -98.92 -17.26 13.39
CA ALA A 271 -97.73 -18.12 13.42
C ALA A 271 -96.60 -17.60 12.52
N VAL A 272 -96.89 -17.22 11.26
CA VAL A 272 -95.90 -16.60 10.35
C VAL A 272 -95.39 -15.28 10.92
N ALA A 273 -96.23 -14.51 11.62
CA ALA A 273 -95.81 -13.30 12.34
C ALA A 273 -94.85 -13.62 13.50
N ALA A 274 -95.10 -14.70 14.26
CA ALA A 274 -94.19 -15.15 15.32
C ALA A 274 -92.84 -15.62 14.76
N GLU A 275 -92.84 -16.43 13.70
CA GLU A 275 -91.62 -16.85 12.99
C GLU A 275 -90.82 -15.65 12.45
N ALA A 276 -91.50 -14.65 11.88
CA ALA A 276 -90.86 -13.43 11.38
C ALA A 276 -90.25 -12.58 12.50
N VAL A 277 -90.87 -12.53 13.69
CA VAL A 277 -90.28 -11.87 14.87
C VAL A 277 -89.04 -12.62 15.35
N THR A 278 -89.10 -13.95 15.51
CA THR A 278 -87.91 -14.74 15.90
C THR A 278 -86.77 -14.61 14.87
N ALA A 279 -87.08 -14.62 13.58
CA ALA A 279 -86.09 -14.42 12.52
C ALA A 279 -85.46 -13.00 12.53
N LEU A 280 -86.21 -11.98 12.97
CA LEU A 280 -85.71 -10.63 13.21
C LEU A 280 -84.83 -10.57 14.46
N ASP A 281 -85.27 -11.13 15.58
CA ASP A 281 -84.47 -11.21 16.82
C ASP A 281 -83.12 -11.91 16.57
N ASP A 282 -83.13 -13.03 15.85
CA ASP A 282 -81.92 -13.74 15.41
C ASP A 282 -81.04 -12.90 14.48
N ALA A 283 -81.64 -12.08 13.60
CA ALA A 283 -80.90 -11.19 12.72
C ALA A 283 -80.26 -10.02 13.48
N GLU A 284 -80.97 -9.41 14.42
CA GLU A 284 -80.42 -8.37 15.30
C GLU A 284 -79.33 -8.92 16.24
N ALA A 285 -79.51 -10.13 16.78
CA ALA A 285 -78.50 -10.78 17.61
C ALA A 285 -77.20 -11.04 16.82
N ARG A 286 -77.31 -11.51 15.57
CA ARG A 286 -76.17 -11.67 14.66
C ARG A 286 -75.53 -10.35 14.25
N LEU A 287 -76.31 -9.30 14.03
CA LEU A 287 -75.79 -7.95 13.73
C LEU A 287 -75.00 -7.41 14.92
N ARG A 288 -75.58 -7.43 16.13
CA ARG A 288 -74.89 -7.00 17.37
C ARG A 288 -73.58 -7.76 17.58
N ALA A 289 -73.59 -9.09 17.41
CA ALA A 289 -72.38 -9.91 17.52
C ALA A 289 -71.31 -9.55 16.48
N ALA A 290 -71.71 -9.26 15.24
CA ALA A 290 -70.79 -8.82 14.18
C ALA A 290 -70.26 -7.40 14.40
N GLU A 291 -71.07 -6.50 14.98
CA GLU A 291 -70.66 -5.14 15.36
C GLU A 291 -69.67 -5.17 16.53
N THR A 292 -69.90 -5.99 17.55
CA THR A 292 -68.94 -6.23 18.64
C THR A 292 -67.63 -6.83 18.11
N ALA A 293 -67.69 -7.93 17.36
CA ALA A 293 -66.49 -8.55 16.79
C ALA A 293 -65.69 -7.61 15.87
N ARG A 294 -66.38 -6.70 15.15
CA ARG A 294 -65.72 -5.64 14.37
C ARG A 294 -65.07 -4.58 15.27
N ALA A 295 -65.71 -4.16 16.36
CA ALA A 295 -65.13 -3.20 17.30
C ALA A 295 -63.89 -3.77 17.99
N ASP A 296 -63.97 -5.03 18.44
CA ASP A 296 -62.86 -5.76 19.06
C ASP A 296 -61.68 -5.88 18.08
N ALA A 297 -61.93 -6.33 16.84
CA ALA A 297 -60.89 -6.42 15.81
C ALA A 297 -60.27 -5.06 15.41
N VAL A 298 -61.02 -3.96 15.53
CA VAL A 298 -60.49 -2.60 15.29
C VAL A 298 -59.58 -2.15 16.44
N GLU A 299 -59.90 -2.44 17.70
CA GLU A 299 -59.00 -2.14 18.82
C GLU A 299 -57.80 -3.10 18.88
N GLU A 300 -57.94 -4.37 18.51
CA GLU A 300 -56.81 -5.29 18.33
C GLU A 300 -55.86 -4.78 17.23
N ALA A 301 -56.39 -4.37 16.08
CA ALA A 301 -55.59 -3.78 15.00
C ALA A 301 -54.94 -2.45 15.45
N ALA A 302 -55.66 -1.59 16.16
CA ALA A 302 -55.10 -0.35 16.69
C ALA A 302 -54.03 -0.61 17.76
N ALA A 303 -54.19 -1.63 18.60
CA ALA A 303 -53.19 -2.06 19.58
C ALA A 303 -51.94 -2.63 18.89
N ALA A 304 -52.10 -3.45 17.85
CA ALA A 304 -51.00 -3.97 17.05
C ALA A 304 -50.22 -2.85 16.34
N VAL A 305 -50.91 -1.86 15.75
CA VAL A 305 -50.28 -0.67 15.16
C VAL A 305 -49.53 0.15 16.22
N ARG A 306 -50.16 0.44 17.37
CA ARG A 306 -49.51 1.16 18.49
C ARG A 306 -48.24 0.44 18.96
N ALA A 307 -48.27 -0.89 19.07
CA ALA A 307 -47.12 -1.70 19.44
C ALA A 307 -46.03 -1.74 18.36
N ALA A 308 -46.41 -1.83 17.08
CA ALA A 308 -45.47 -1.82 15.96
C ALA A 308 -44.76 -0.46 15.82
N THR A 309 -45.47 0.66 15.98
CA THR A 309 -44.87 2.00 16.01
C THR A 309 -43.90 2.13 17.18
N ALA A 310 -44.30 1.77 18.40
CA ALA A 310 -43.41 1.84 19.57
C ALA A 310 -42.16 0.96 19.43
N ALA A 311 -42.27 -0.21 18.78
CA ALA A 311 -41.13 -1.07 18.48
C ALA A 311 -40.21 -0.48 17.40
N ALA A 312 -40.76 0.18 16.38
CA ALA A 312 -39.98 0.88 15.36
C ALA A 312 -39.25 2.11 15.94
N ASP A 313 -39.92 2.91 16.76
CA ASP A 313 -39.33 4.08 17.44
C ASP A 313 -38.20 3.65 18.39
N ALA A 314 -38.37 2.55 19.13
CA ALA A 314 -37.32 1.97 19.94
C ALA A 314 -36.13 1.48 19.10
N ALA A 315 -36.39 0.76 17.99
CA ALA A 315 -35.34 0.29 17.09
C ALA A 315 -34.56 1.44 16.42
N HIS A 316 -35.23 2.56 16.11
CA HIS A 316 -34.55 3.77 15.63
C HIS A 316 -33.70 4.42 16.73
N ALA A 317 -34.20 4.54 17.96
CA ALA A 317 -33.42 5.09 19.08
C ALA A 317 -32.19 4.24 19.44
N ASP A 318 -32.33 2.90 19.39
CA ASP A 318 -31.20 1.96 19.55
C ASP A 318 -30.19 2.10 18.40
N ALA A 319 -30.66 2.27 17.16
CA ALA A 319 -29.79 2.47 15.99
C ALA A 319 -29.04 3.81 16.04
N ASP A 320 -29.71 4.92 16.37
CA ASP A 320 -29.08 6.24 16.55
C ASP A 320 -28.04 6.20 17.68
N THR A 321 -28.34 5.49 18.77
CA THR A 321 -27.40 5.28 19.89
C THR A 321 -26.18 4.46 19.44
N ALA A 322 -26.38 3.42 18.63
CA ALA A 322 -25.30 2.59 18.09
C ALA A 322 -24.42 3.36 17.09
N VAL A 323 -25.01 4.20 16.23
CA VAL A 323 -24.30 5.09 15.31
C VAL A 323 -23.47 6.11 16.09
N ALA A 324 -24.05 6.81 17.07
CA ALA A 324 -23.34 7.78 17.90
C ALA A 324 -22.18 7.15 18.69
N ALA A 325 -22.35 5.91 19.17
CA ALA A 325 -21.28 5.15 19.80
C ALA A 325 -20.16 4.74 18.81
N ALA A 326 -20.51 4.33 17.60
CA ALA A 326 -19.56 3.98 16.55
C ALA A 326 -18.75 5.20 16.08
N ASP A 327 -19.40 6.36 15.87
CA ASP A 327 -18.75 7.62 15.51
C ASP A 327 -17.80 8.10 16.63
N ALA A 328 -18.23 8.03 17.90
CA ALA A 328 -17.37 8.35 19.04
C ALA A 328 -16.14 7.42 19.13
N GLN A 329 -16.31 6.13 18.87
CA GLN A 329 -15.21 5.17 18.81
C GLN A 329 -14.27 5.44 17.62
N ALA A 330 -14.81 5.77 16.45
CA ALA A 330 -14.04 6.11 15.26
C ALA A 330 -13.20 7.38 15.47
N GLN A 331 -13.79 8.44 16.01
CA GLN A 331 -13.07 9.67 16.34
C GLN A 331 -11.98 9.42 17.39
N ALA A 332 -12.27 8.66 18.45
CA ALA A 332 -11.26 8.29 19.45
C ALA A 332 -10.09 7.49 18.87
N ALA A 333 -10.35 6.62 17.89
CA ALA A 333 -9.32 5.87 17.17
C ALA A 333 -8.48 6.77 16.23
N VAL A 334 -9.11 7.70 15.51
CA VAL A 334 -8.41 8.71 14.69
C VAL A 334 -7.51 9.60 15.56
N ASP A 335 -8.03 10.10 16.69
CA ASP A 335 -7.25 10.93 17.61
C ASP A 335 -6.09 10.14 18.27
N ALA A 336 -6.27 8.84 18.51
CA ALA A 336 -5.19 7.98 18.98
C ALA A 336 -4.11 7.77 17.90
N ALA A 337 -4.51 7.51 16.65
CA ALA A 337 -3.60 7.37 15.52
C ALA A 337 -2.82 8.68 15.24
N HIS A 338 -3.46 9.84 15.33
CA HIS A 338 -2.80 11.14 15.21
C HIS A 338 -1.79 11.39 16.34
N ARG A 339 -2.09 11.03 17.58
CA ARG A 339 -1.13 11.13 18.71
C ARG A 339 0.07 10.21 18.52
N ASP A 340 -0.16 8.96 18.12
CA ASP A 340 0.89 7.97 17.84
C ASP A 340 1.79 8.42 16.67
N ALA A 341 1.19 8.84 15.55
CA ALA A 341 1.95 9.39 14.41
C ALA A 341 2.78 10.62 14.79
N THR A 342 2.23 11.53 15.60
CA THR A 342 2.95 12.72 16.10
C THR A 342 4.13 12.32 17.00
N ALA A 343 3.94 11.34 17.88
CA ALA A 343 5.00 10.83 18.75
C ALA A 343 6.14 10.17 17.95
N ARG A 344 5.81 9.32 16.96
CA ARG A 344 6.79 8.67 16.08
C ARG A 344 7.58 9.67 15.22
N ILE A 345 6.94 10.75 14.76
CA ILE A 345 7.62 11.83 14.03
C ILE A 345 8.60 12.58 14.96
N ALA A 346 8.18 12.90 16.19
CA ALA A 346 9.05 13.55 17.17
C ALA A 346 10.24 12.65 17.58
N GLU A 347 10.01 11.36 17.78
CA GLU A 347 11.04 10.36 18.04
C GLU A 347 12.03 10.27 16.86
N ALA A 348 11.54 10.10 15.63
CA ALA A 348 12.39 10.04 14.43
C ALA A 348 13.20 11.33 14.20
N HIS A 349 12.66 12.50 14.56
CA HIS A 349 13.41 13.76 14.52
C HIS A 349 14.51 13.81 15.58
N ALA A 350 14.22 13.43 16.83
CA ALA A 350 15.23 13.37 17.89
C ALA A 350 16.36 12.38 17.56
N ASP A 351 16.01 11.23 16.98
CA ASP A 351 16.95 10.21 16.53
C ASP A 351 17.84 10.72 15.36
N ALA A 352 17.26 11.49 14.44
CA ALA A 352 18.01 12.15 13.36
C ALA A 352 18.95 13.25 13.88
N GLU A 353 18.49 14.08 14.82
CA GLU A 353 19.31 15.12 15.47
C GLU A 353 20.47 14.50 16.26
N ALA A 354 20.23 13.41 17.00
CA ALA A 354 21.28 12.67 17.71
C ALA A 354 22.34 12.11 16.75
N ARG A 355 21.94 11.47 15.65
CA ARG A 355 22.85 10.95 14.63
C ARG A 355 23.63 12.06 13.92
N LEU A 356 23.02 13.22 13.68
CA LEU A 356 23.69 14.39 13.11
C LEU A 356 24.72 15.00 14.10
N ALA A 357 24.40 15.03 15.39
CA ALA A 357 25.34 15.46 16.43
C ALA A 357 26.53 14.50 16.56
N GLU A 358 26.29 13.18 16.57
CA GLU A 358 27.34 12.16 16.58
C GLU A 358 28.24 12.25 15.33
N ALA A 359 27.66 12.31 14.14
CA ALA A 359 28.41 12.45 12.89
C ALA A 359 29.24 13.75 12.83
N THR A 360 28.71 14.84 13.41
CA THR A 360 29.43 16.12 13.54
C THR A 360 30.61 16.00 14.50
N ALA A 361 30.42 15.40 15.67
CA ALA A 361 31.48 15.16 16.64
C ALA A 361 32.58 14.24 16.08
N ALA A 362 32.20 13.16 15.38
CA ALA A 362 33.14 12.24 14.73
C ALA A 362 33.94 12.92 13.61
N ARG A 363 33.31 13.78 12.81
CA ARG A 363 33.99 14.62 11.79
C ARG A 363 35.01 15.55 12.45
N ASP A 364 34.61 16.26 13.52
CA ASP A 364 35.45 17.28 14.14
C ASP A 364 36.63 16.65 14.92
N GLN A 365 36.43 15.48 15.51
CA GLN A 365 37.50 14.64 16.04
C GLN A 365 38.47 14.21 14.93
N ALA A 366 37.99 13.69 13.80
CA ALA A 366 38.83 13.28 12.68
C ALA A 366 39.63 14.46 12.07
N LEU A 367 39.07 15.67 12.08
CA LEU A 367 39.77 16.90 11.68
C LEU A 367 40.86 17.30 12.70
N ALA A 368 40.60 17.14 13.99
CA ALA A 368 41.58 17.39 15.06
C ALA A 368 42.75 16.37 15.01
N ASP A 369 42.46 15.10 14.76
CA ASP A 369 43.46 14.03 14.59
C ASP A 369 44.30 14.26 13.34
N LEU A 370 43.68 14.62 12.20
CA LEU A 370 44.39 15.00 10.98
C LEU A 370 45.28 16.23 11.18
N ALA A 371 44.83 17.23 11.96
CA ALA A 371 45.64 18.39 12.31
C ALA A 371 46.84 18.01 13.19
N THR A 372 46.69 17.03 14.09
CA THR A 372 47.79 16.49 14.90
C THR A 372 48.77 15.70 14.03
N ALA A 373 48.28 14.74 13.23
CA ALA A 373 49.12 13.96 12.31
C ALA A 373 49.93 14.83 11.33
N ARG A 374 49.37 15.97 10.88
CA ARG A 374 50.10 16.98 10.08
C ARG A 374 51.22 17.64 10.89
N ARG A 375 50.93 18.17 12.08
CA ARG A 375 51.94 18.77 12.98
C ARG A 375 53.05 17.78 13.34
N ASP A 376 52.72 16.50 13.44
CA ASP A 376 53.64 15.43 13.80
C ASP A 376 54.55 15.09 12.61
N GLY A 377 53.97 14.87 11.43
CA GLY A 377 54.72 14.70 10.18
C GLY A 377 55.61 15.89 9.82
N GLU A 378 55.22 17.12 10.17
CA GLU A 378 56.06 18.32 10.07
C GLU A 378 57.26 18.28 11.03
N ARG A 379 57.08 17.87 12.29
CA ARG A 379 58.20 17.71 13.25
C ARG A 379 59.16 16.63 12.76
N ASP A 380 58.65 15.49 12.32
CA ASP A 380 59.45 14.41 11.75
C ASP A 380 60.20 14.88 10.48
N ALA A 381 59.61 15.75 9.66
CA ALA A 381 60.27 16.30 8.48
C ALA A 381 61.41 17.26 8.84
N ARG A 382 61.24 18.09 9.88
CA ARG A 382 62.30 18.97 10.43
C ARG A 382 63.43 18.13 11.02
N GLN A 383 63.13 17.19 11.92
CA GLN A 383 64.12 16.32 12.55
C GLN A 383 64.89 15.48 11.52
N ARG A 384 64.22 14.93 10.49
CA ARG A 384 64.90 14.23 9.38
C ARG A 384 65.74 15.15 8.49
N THR A 385 65.54 16.46 8.54
CA THR A 385 66.36 17.45 7.82
C THR A 385 67.56 17.88 8.67
N GLU A 386 67.36 18.10 9.97
CA GLU A 386 68.40 18.34 10.98
C GLU A 386 69.41 17.17 11.01
N LEU A 387 68.94 15.93 11.20
CA LEU A 387 69.78 14.72 11.19
C LEU A 387 70.53 14.51 9.85
N ARG A 388 70.02 15.04 8.72
CA ARG A 388 70.75 15.01 7.43
C ARG A 388 71.85 16.07 7.41
N ALA A 389 71.57 17.28 7.90
CA ALA A 389 72.56 18.35 8.01
C ALA A 389 73.69 17.98 8.96
N GLU A 390 73.38 17.44 10.15
CA GLU A 390 74.37 16.91 11.11
C GLU A 390 75.25 15.82 10.49
N ARG A 391 74.64 14.83 9.82
CA ARG A 391 75.36 13.75 9.13
C ARG A 391 76.28 14.29 8.03
N ASP A 392 75.82 15.28 7.27
CA ASP A 392 76.58 15.81 6.13
C ASP A 392 77.64 16.83 6.55
N ALA A 393 77.47 17.52 7.69
CA ALA A 393 78.51 18.26 8.39
C ALA A 393 79.60 17.30 8.92
N LEU A 394 79.22 16.26 9.69
CA LEU A 394 80.16 15.24 10.18
C LEU A 394 80.93 14.54 9.05
N ARG A 395 80.32 14.40 7.87
CA ARG A 395 81.00 13.89 6.66
C ARG A 395 82.03 14.88 6.11
N GLU A 396 81.79 16.18 6.21
CA GLU A 396 82.76 17.21 5.81
C GLU A 396 83.89 17.33 6.85
N ASP A 397 83.57 17.27 8.15
CA ASP A 397 84.58 17.19 9.21
C ASP A 397 85.51 15.99 8.98
N ILE A 398 84.95 14.80 8.72
CA ILE A 398 85.72 13.60 8.38
C ILE A 398 86.53 13.75 7.07
N ARG A 399 86.10 14.58 6.11
CA ARG A 399 86.91 14.90 4.91
C ARG A 399 88.04 15.85 5.24
N ALA A 400 87.78 16.89 6.04
CA ALA A 400 88.77 17.88 6.48
C ALA A 400 89.88 17.22 7.31
N GLU A 401 89.51 16.46 8.34
CA GLU A 401 90.41 15.63 9.16
C GLU A 401 91.26 14.68 8.31
N ARG A 402 90.65 13.98 7.34
CA ARG A 402 91.40 13.10 6.43
C ARG A 402 92.34 13.87 5.50
N ALA A 403 91.93 15.04 5.01
CA ALA A 403 92.77 15.89 4.17
C ALA A 403 93.95 16.46 4.97
N GLU A 404 93.74 16.84 6.23
CA GLU A 404 94.79 17.29 7.13
C GLU A 404 95.74 16.15 7.51
N ALA A 405 95.23 14.98 7.89
CA ALA A 405 96.05 13.79 8.13
C ALA A 405 96.87 13.38 6.90
N LEU A 406 96.33 13.53 5.67
CA LEU A 406 97.10 13.36 4.44
C LEU A 406 98.19 14.42 4.27
N ARG A 407 97.91 15.71 4.53
CA ARG A 407 98.92 16.78 4.46
C ARG A 407 100.04 16.58 5.49
N LEU A 408 99.69 16.29 6.75
CA LEU A 408 100.65 16.02 7.82
C LEU A 408 101.52 14.81 7.49
N ARG A 409 100.93 13.75 6.93
CA ARG A 409 101.70 12.60 6.44
C ARG A 409 102.59 12.96 5.25
N GLN A 410 102.10 13.71 4.27
CA GLN A 410 102.90 14.16 3.12
C GLN A 410 104.09 15.04 3.55
N ALA A 411 103.88 15.92 4.54
CA ALA A 411 104.94 16.71 5.15
C ALA A 411 105.96 15.81 5.86
N ALA A 412 105.53 14.86 6.69
CA ALA A 412 106.43 13.92 7.37
C ALA A 412 107.19 13.00 6.39
N ASP A 413 106.53 12.52 5.32
CA ASP A 413 107.16 11.74 4.25
C ASP A 413 108.20 12.60 3.49
N ALA A 414 107.92 13.88 3.22
CA ALA A 414 108.85 14.82 2.58
C ALA A 414 110.02 15.24 3.50
N ASP A 415 109.78 15.47 4.79
CA ASP A 415 110.82 15.71 5.80
C ASP A 415 111.74 14.49 5.92
N THR A 416 111.17 13.28 5.92
CA THR A 416 111.96 12.04 5.94
C THR A 416 112.75 11.84 4.65
N GLN A 417 112.22 12.25 3.49
CA GLN A 417 112.98 12.26 2.24
C GLN A 417 114.13 13.28 2.28
N ARG A 418 113.89 14.50 2.78
CA ARG A 418 114.93 15.53 2.95
C ARG A 418 116.03 15.06 3.89
N LEU A 419 115.70 14.55 5.07
CA LEU A 419 116.67 14.02 6.04
C LEU A 419 117.49 12.85 5.46
N ARG A 420 116.89 11.99 4.62
CA ARG A 420 117.62 10.94 3.90
C ARG A 420 118.56 11.51 2.83
N ALA A 421 118.14 12.53 2.10
CA ALA A 421 118.97 13.19 1.10
C ALA A 421 120.15 13.94 1.75
N GLU A 422 119.90 14.67 2.84
CA GLU A 422 120.92 15.34 3.66
C GLU A 422 121.93 14.32 4.21
N ALA A 423 121.46 13.25 4.86
CA ALA A 423 122.33 12.19 5.37
C ALA A 423 123.12 11.46 4.25
N THR A 424 122.57 11.36 3.04
CA THR A 424 123.28 10.78 1.88
C THR A 424 124.36 11.73 1.39
N ALA A 425 124.05 13.02 1.24
CA ALA A 425 124.99 14.06 0.86
C ALA A 425 126.13 14.21 1.88
N ASP A 426 125.85 14.08 3.18
CA ASP A 426 126.88 14.11 4.23
C ASP A 426 127.74 12.84 4.25
N LEU A 427 127.16 11.65 3.99
CA LEU A 427 127.96 10.44 3.78
C LEU A 427 128.86 10.55 2.55
N ASP A 428 128.38 11.14 1.44
CA ASP A 428 129.18 11.34 0.23
C ASP A 428 130.23 12.46 0.39
N ARG A 429 129.92 13.50 1.17
CA ARG A 429 130.88 14.52 1.61
C ARG A 429 132.01 13.88 2.44
N LEU A 430 131.67 13.10 3.46
CA LEU A 430 132.64 12.38 4.29
C LEU A 430 133.46 11.35 3.48
N ARG A 431 132.86 10.69 2.48
CA ARG A 431 133.58 9.83 1.52
C ARG A 431 134.57 10.62 0.66
N ALA A 432 134.17 11.80 0.16
CA ALA A 432 135.05 12.66 -0.63
C ALA A 432 136.20 13.24 0.22
N GLU A 433 135.91 13.69 1.44
CA GLU A 433 136.88 14.18 2.41
C GLU A 433 137.88 13.10 2.81
N THR A 434 137.42 11.89 3.16
CA THR A 434 138.31 10.75 3.48
C THR A 434 139.08 10.24 2.27
N ALA A 435 138.53 10.27 1.05
CA ALA A 435 139.27 9.96 -0.17
C ALA A 435 140.36 11.01 -0.47
N ALA A 436 140.09 12.30 -0.23
CA ALA A 436 141.06 13.37 -0.36
C ALA A 436 142.16 13.27 0.72
N GLU A 437 141.80 12.95 1.96
CA GLU A 437 142.72 12.66 3.08
C GLU A 437 143.66 11.50 2.74
N ILE A 438 143.11 10.36 2.31
CA ILE A 438 143.88 9.19 1.86
C ILE A 438 144.80 9.55 0.67
N THR A 439 144.36 10.42 -0.23
CA THR A 439 145.17 10.88 -1.37
C THR A 439 146.30 11.81 -0.91
N ARG A 440 146.05 12.70 0.07
CA ARG A 440 147.08 13.57 0.66
C ARG A 440 148.13 12.75 1.40
N ILE A 441 147.71 11.86 2.30
CA ILE A 441 148.60 10.95 3.04
C ILE A 441 149.46 10.10 2.08
N ARG A 442 148.90 9.62 0.97
CA ARG A 442 149.66 8.90 -0.08
C ARG A 442 150.66 9.80 -0.81
N ALA A 443 150.31 11.05 -1.11
CA ALA A 443 151.22 12.00 -1.74
C ALA A 443 152.34 12.46 -0.79
N GLU A 444 152.03 12.67 0.48
CA GLU A 444 152.99 12.97 1.55
C GLU A 444 153.96 11.80 1.75
N ALA A 445 153.45 10.58 1.92
CA ALA A 445 154.28 9.38 2.05
C ALA A 445 155.13 9.11 0.80
N ALA A 446 154.62 9.37 -0.41
CA ALA A 446 155.41 9.29 -1.64
C ALA A 446 156.53 10.36 -1.66
N ALA A 447 156.24 11.58 -1.22
CA ALA A 447 157.22 12.65 -1.11
C ALA A 447 158.27 12.37 -0.01
N ASP A 448 157.91 11.69 1.09
CA ASP A 448 158.88 11.21 2.09
C ASP A 448 159.75 10.07 1.58
N VAL A 449 159.19 9.15 0.79
CA VAL A 449 159.98 8.11 0.10
C VAL A 449 160.96 8.74 -0.90
N GLU A 450 160.55 9.76 -1.66
CA GLU A 450 161.48 10.49 -2.54
C GLU A 450 162.51 11.33 -1.77
N ARG A 451 162.13 11.99 -0.66
CA ARG A 451 163.09 12.65 0.24
C ARG A 451 164.13 11.66 0.78
N ALA A 452 163.70 10.48 1.21
CA ALA A 452 164.60 9.42 1.70
C ALA A 452 165.50 8.86 0.58
N ARG A 453 164.98 8.68 -0.63
CA ARG A 453 165.76 8.29 -1.82
C ARG A 453 166.81 9.34 -2.19
N ALA A 454 166.43 10.61 -2.24
CA ALA A 454 167.33 11.71 -2.54
C ALA A 454 168.43 11.86 -1.48
N ALA A 455 168.08 11.75 -0.19
CA ALA A 455 169.05 11.75 0.90
C ALA A 455 170.03 10.56 0.82
N ALA A 456 169.53 9.35 0.54
CA ALA A 456 170.37 8.16 0.36
C ALA A 456 171.28 8.25 -0.88
N ALA A 457 170.80 8.87 -1.97
CA ALA A 457 171.59 9.13 -3.16
C ALA A 457 172.72 10.14 -2.87
N ALA A 458 172.40 11.28 -2.25
CA ALA A 458 173.38 12.29 -1.84
C ALA A 458 174.41 11.73 -0.84
N GLU A 459 174.00 10.86 0.07
CA GLU A 459 174.91 10.16 0.99
C GLU A 459 175.83 9.18 0.24
N THR A 460 175.30 8.43 -0.73
CA THR A 460 176.11 7.53 -1.58
C THR A 460 177.12 8.32 -2.40
N GLU A 461 176.74 9.50 -2.88
CA GLU A 461 177.60 10.41 -3.65
C GLU A 461 178.67 11.07 -2.77
N ARG A 462 178.32 11.47 -1.54
CA ARG A 462 179.28 11.92 -0.50
C ARG A 462 180.32 10.84 -0.19
N ILE A 463 179.89 9.59 0.00
CA ILE A 463 180.78 8.45 0.24
C ILE A 463 181.72 8.20 -0.95
N ARG A 464 181.23 8.35 -2.21
CA ARG A 464 182.08 8.27 -3.41
C ARG A 464 183.11 9.40 -3.47
N ALA A 465 182.69 10.64 -3.24
CA ALA A 465 183.58 11.80 -3.25
C ALA A 465 184.67 11.70 -2.16
N GLU A 466 184.33 11.22 -0.95
CA GLU A 466 185.32 10.92 0.08
C GLU A 466 186.29 9.79 -0.33
N ALA A 467 185.81 8.72 -0.95
CA ALA A 467 186.66 7.62 -1.42
C ALA A 467 187.61 8.08 -2.54
N GLU A 468 187.12 8.89 -3.47
CA GLU A 468 187.91 9.45 -4.57
C GLU A 468 188.95 10.47 -4.07
N ALA A 469 188.59 11.34 -3.13
CA ALA A 469 189.54 12.25 -2.48
C ALA A 469 190.64 11.52 -1.69
N ARG A 470 190.32 10.37 -1.07
CA ARG A 470 191.33 9.49 -0.43
C ARG A 470 192.26 8.88 -1.48
N LEU A 471 191.72 8.35 -2.58
CA LEU A 471 192.52 7.80 -3.69
C LEU A 471 193.45 8.85 -4.33
N ASP A 472 192.97 10.08 -4.53
CA ASP A 472 193.79 11.17 -5.06
C ASP A 472 194.81 11.73 -4.07
N THR A 473 194.63 11.49 -2.77
CA THR A 473 195.65 11.77 -1.75
C THR A 473 196.76 10.70 -1.81
N GLU A 474 196.40 9.42 -1.80
CA GLU A 474 197.34 8.30 -1.99
C GLU A 474 198.14 8.41 -3.31
N ARG A 475 197.47 8.76 -4.41
CA ARG A 475 198.12 9.02 -5.72
C ARG A 475 199.17 10.13 -5.64
N ARG A 476 198.88 11.25 -4.94
CA ARG A 476 199.84 12.34 -4.74
C ARG A 476 201.02 11.90 -3.89
N THR A 477 200.80 11.25 -2.75
CA THR A 477 201.88 10.73 -1.90
C THR A 477 202.73 9.66 -2.61
N ALA A 478 202.14 8.86 -3.50
CA ALA A 478 202.88 7.94 -4.37
C ALA A 478 203.72 8.68 -5.43
N ALA A 479 203.17 9.73 -6.06
CA ALA A 479 203.89 10.56 -7.03
C ALA A 479 205.05 11.33 -6.40
N GLU A 480 204.86 11.89 -5.19
CA GLU A 480 205.91 12.55 -4.40
C GLU A 480 207.06 11.59 -4.08
N ARG A 481 206.75 10.36 -3.64
CA ARG A 481 207.76 9.31 -3.42
C ARG A 481 208.52 8.94 -4.69
N LEU A 482 207.84 8.89 -5.84
CA LEU A 482 208.48 8.63 -7.14
C LEU A 482 209.35 9.81 -7.61
N ALA A 483 208.96 11.05 -7.33
CA ALA A 483 209.75 12.24 -7.64
C ALA A 483 211.07 12.26 -6.85
N VAL A 484 211.02 12.03 -5.54
CA VAL A 484 212.22 11.95 -4.67
C VAL A 484 213.18 10.83 -5.12
N LEU A 485 212.64 9.67 -5.54
CA LEU A 485 213.45 8.58 -6.10
C LEU A 485 214.05 8.92 -7.47
N GLY A 486 213.36 9.71 -8.29
CA GLY A 486 213.86 10.22 -9.57
C GLY A 486 214.99 11.24 -9.39
N GLU A 487 214.85 12.15 -8.44
CA GLU A 487 215.81 13.22 -8.14
C GLU A 487 217.12 12.64 -7.58
N ALA A 488 217.04 11.72 -6.60
CA ALA A 488 218.20 10.99 -6.09
C ALA A 488 218.94 10.19 -7.19
N ARG A 489 218.21 9.68 -8.20
CA ARG A 489 218.78 8.99 -9.36
C ARG A 489 219.45 9.95 -10.35
N ALA A 490 218.94 11.17 -10.49
CA ALA A 490 219.57 12.23 -11.29
C ALA A 490 220.90 12.69 -10.65
N GLU A 491 220.94 12.90 -9.33
CA GLU A 491 222.17 13.24 -8.60
C GLU A 491 223.24 12.14 -8.66
N ALA A 492 222.83 10.86 -8.68
CA ALA A 492 223.75 9.74 -8.89
C ALA A 492 224.37 9.77 -10.29
N ARG A 493 223.55 10.07 -11.32
CA ARG A 493 224.01 10.19 -12.71
C ARG A 493 224.96 11.37 -12.90
N ALA A 494 224.61 12.54 -12.36
CA ALA A 494 225.45 13.73 -12.42
C ALA A 494 226.80 13.58 -11.69
N ARG A 495 226.90 12.67 -10.71
CA ARG A 495 228.19 12.28 -10.11
C ARG A 495 229.00 11.36 -11.03
N ALA A 496 228.38 10.39 -11.68
CA ALA A 496 229.05 9.49 -12.62
C ALA A 496 229.69 10.27 -13.79
N GLU A 497 228.93 11.13 -14.46
CA GLU A 497 229.46 11.93 -15.59
C GLU A 497 230.60 12.88 -15.20
N ARG A 498 230.67 13.32 -13.93
CA ARG A 498 231.81 14.12 -13.44
C ARG A 498 233.07 13.26 -13.29
N ALA A 499 232.94 12.02 -12.85
CA ALA A 499 234.06 11.08 -12.79
C ALA A 499 234.52 10.65 -14.20
N GLU A 500 233.60 10.47 -15.16
CA GLU A 500 233.94 10.19 -16.56
C GLU A 500 234.74 11.35 -17.19
N ARG A 501 234.27 12.60 -17.04
CA ARG A 501 235.00 13.78 -17.56
C ARG A 501 236.41 13.91 -16.96
N GLN A 502 236.57 13.66 -15.65
CA GLN A 502 237.90 13.64 -15.01
C GLN A 502 238.81 12.49 -15.51
N ALA A 503 238.25 11.38 -16.00
CA ALA A 503 239.02 10.30 -16.60
C ALA A 503 239.43 10.60 -18.06
N ASP A 504 238.54 11.24 -18.84
CA ASP A 504 238.83 11.67 -20.22
C ASP A 504 239.93 12.74 -20.28
N ASP A 505 239.91 13.72 -19.36
CA ASP A 505 240.95 14.76 -19.27
C ASP A 505 242.34 14.15 -18.99
N LEU A 506 242.45 13.23 -18.02
CA LEU A 506 243.69 12.48 -17.74
C LEU A 506 244.13 11.60 -18.93
N ALA A 507 243.17 11.05 -19.69
CA ALA A 507 243.43 10.30 -20.91
C ALA A 507 243.81 11.20 -22.11
N ALA A 508 243.63 12.52 -22.03
CA ALA A 508 244.15 13.48 -23.00
C ALA A 508 245.62 13.84 -22.68
N GLU A 509 245.95 14.14 -21.42
CA GLU A 509 247.33 14.42 -20.98
C GLU A 509 248.29 13.27 -21.34
N LEU A 510 247.88 12.02 -21.09
CA LEU A 510 248.67 10.83 -21.41
C LEU A 510 248.88 10.59 -22.93
N ARG A 511 248.06 11.19 -23.80
CA ARG A 511 248.23 11.13 -25.26
C ARG A 511 249.19 12.20 -25.79
N ALA A 512 249.23 13.38 -25.18
CA ALA A 512 250.15 14.45 -25.57
C ALA A 512 251.64 14.07 -25.40
N LEU A 513 251.95 13.23 -24.41
CA LEU A 513 253.32 12.89 -24.01
C LEU A 513 254.00 11.76 -24.82
N ARG A 514 253.39 11.24 -25.90
CA ARG A 514 253.82 9.92 -26.47
C ARG A 514 254.05 9.81 -27.98
N THR A 515 253.99 10.89 -28.75
CA THR A 515 254.14 10.83 -30.22
C THR A 515 255.45 11.46 -30.71
N PRO A 516 256.39 10.70 -31.30
CA PRO A 516 257.62 11.25 -31.90
C PRO A 516 257.35 11.84 -33.30
N GLY A 517 258.02 12.95 -33.63
CA GLY A 517 257.82 13.66 -34.89
C GLY A 517 258.82 13.30 -36.02
N PRO A 518 258.46 13.53 -37.30
CA PRO A 518 259.38 13.53 -38.43
C PRO A 518 259.92 14.94 -38.77
N ARG A 519 260.89 15.01 -39.69
CA ARG A 519 261.40 16.26 -40.30
C ARG A 519 260.70 16.55 -41.63
N GLY A 520 260.53 17.82 -42.00
CA GLY A 520 260.31 18.22 -43.40
C GLY A 520 259.53 19.52 -43.56
N THR A 521 260.19 20.54 -44.16
CA THR A 521 259.68 21.88 -44.54
C THR A 521 258.83 22.61 -43.50
#